data_AF-A0A850SDN2-F1
#
_entry.id   AF-A0A850SDN2-F1
#
_cell.length_a   1.000
_cell.length_b   1.000
_cell.length_c   1.000
_cell.angle_alpha   90.00
_cell.angle_beta   90.00
_cell.angle_gamma   90.00
#
_symmetry.space_group_name_H-M   'P 1'
#
loop_
_entity.id
_entity.type
_entity.pdbx_description
1 polymer ?
#
loop_
_entity_poly.entity_id
_entity_poly.type
_entity_poly.pdbx_seq_one_letter_code
_entity_poly.pdbx_strand_id
1 'polypeptide(L)'
;DVLGALIDLQGGAARERERRGKIAAAQWTLSLLDRLRLSLLDGAASDAELDALAGATAAMLACDIDPSLQAVLVDLDLRARVELAKRGR
;
A
#
# COMPACT_ATOMS: atom_id res chain seq x y z
N ASP A 1 -32.47 -24.16 11.24
CA ASP A 1 -31.48 -24.95 11.99
C ASP A 1 -30.59 -24.00 12.79
N VAL A 2 -30.54 -24.14 14.11
CA VAL A 2 -29.82 -23.23 15.02
C VAL A 2 -28.30 -23.32 14.80
N LEU A 3 -27.82 -24.49 14.38
CA LEU A 3 -26.40 -24.74 14.11
C LEU A 3 -25.91 -23.96 12.87
N GLY A 4 -26.72 -23.92 11.81
CA GLY A 4 -26.43 -23.14 10.60
C GLY A 4 -26.33 -21.63 10.87
N ALA A 5 -27.24 -21.09 11.69
CA ALA A 5 -27.21 -19.69 12.09
C ALA A 5 -25.95 -19.31 12.90
N LEU A 6 -25.45 -20.24 13.73
CA LEU A 6 -24.23 -20.04 14.51
C LEU A 6 -22.97 -20.11 13.63
N ILE A 7 -22.94 -21.00 12.63
CA ILE A 7 -21.85 -21.13 11.66
C ILE A 7 -21.78 -19.89 10.76
N ASP A 8 -22.92 -19.39 10.28
CA ASP A 8 -22.98 -18.16 9.49
C ASP A 8 -22.52 -16.93 10.28
N LEU A 9 -22.88 -16.84 11.57
CA LEU A 9 -22.42 -15.75 12.45
C LEU A 9 -20.89 -15.81 12.66
N GLN A 10 -20.32 -17.01 12.80
CA GLN A 10 -18.87 -17.20 12.93
C GLN A 10 -18.11 -16.94 11.63
N GLY A 11 -18.67 -17.38 10.49
CA GLY A 11 -18.13 -17.08 9.17
C GLY A 11 -18.15 -15.58 8.86
N GLY A 12 -19.23 -14.89 9.23
CA GLY A 12 -19.33 -13.43 9.14
C GLY A 12 -18.29 -12.71 10.00
N ALA A 13 -18.11 -13.14 11.26
CA ALA A 13 -17.14 -12.56 12.17
C ALA A 13 -15.68 -12.77 11.72
N ALA A 14 -15.34 -13.92 11.12
CA ALA A 14 -14.02 -14.19 10.57
C ALA A 14 -13.72 -13.31 9.33
N ARG A 15 -14.67 -13.22 8.40
CA ARG A 15 -14.57 -12.35 7.21
C ARG A 15 -14.42 -10.88 7.60
N GLU A 16 -15.11 -10.41 8.63
CA GLU A 16 -14.99 -9.02 9.09
C GLU A 16 -13.65 -8.75 9.80
N ARG A 17 -13.06 -9.73 10.51
CA ARG A 17 -11.68 -9.58 11.02
C ARG A 17 -10.66 -9.51 9.88
N GLU A 18 -10.79 -10.37 8.88
CA GLU A 18 -9.92 -10.36 7.70
C GLU A 18 -10.02 -9.03 6.95
N ARG A 19 -11.24 -8.54 6.72
CA ARG A 19 -11.50 -7.24 6.08
C ARG A 19 -10.86 -6.10 6.86
N ARG A 20 -11.03 -6.06 8.19
CA ARG A 20 -10.41 -5.04 9.06
C ARG A 20 -8.89 -5.10 9.03
N GLY A 21 -8.30 -6.30 9.00
CA GLY A 21 -6.85 -6.48 8.86
C GLY A 21 -6.31 -5.93 7.53
N LYS A 22 -7.00 -6.19 6.43
CA LYS A 22 -6.67 -5.64 5.10
C LYS A 22 -6.78 -4.11 5.08
N ILE A 23 -7.81 -3.54 5.70
CA ILE A 23 -7.99 -2.09 5.81
C ILE A 23 -6.88 -1.45 6.64
N ALA A 24 -6.53 -2.03 7.79
CA ALA A 24 -5.48 -1.51 8.65
C ALA A 24 -4.11 -1.54 7.94
N ALA A 25 -3.81 -2.63 7.22
CA ALA A 25 -2.61 -2.72 6.39
C ALA A 25 -2.61 -1.64 5.29
N ALA A 26 -3.72 -1.46 4.58
CA ALA A 26 -3.85 -0.43 3.55
C ALA A 26 -3.68 0.99 4.11
N GLN A 27 -4.27 1.30 5.26
CA GLN A 27 -4.14 2.61 5.92
C GLN A 27 -2.71 2.89 6.39
N TRP A 28 -2.03 1.87 6.91
CA TRP A 28 -0.63 1.98 7.31
C TRP A 28 0.26 2.25 6.09
N THR A 29 0.06 1.51 5.01
CA THR A 29 0.75 1.72 3.73
C THR A 29 0.50 3.11 3.17
N LEU A 30 -0.75 3.59 3.21
CA LEU A 30 -1.10 4.95 2.77
C LEU A 30 -0.36 6.02 3.60
N SER A 31 -0.30 5.82 4.92
CA SER A 31 0.39 6.72 5.85
C SER A 31 1.90 6.74 5.62
N LEU A 32 2.48 5.60 5.21
CA LEU A 32 3.88 5.51 4.80
C LEU A 32 4.09 6.30 3.51
N LEU A 33 3.21 6.10 2.53
CA LEU A 33 3.18 6.82 1.25
C LEU A 33 3.13 8.33 1.45
N ASP A 34 2.27 8.81 2.35
CA ASP A 34 2.09 10.24 2.62
C ASP A 34 3.33 10.86 3.28
N ARG A 35 3.95 10.18 4.25
CA ARG A 35 5.20 10.64 4.86
C ARG A 35 6.34 10.71 3.85
N LEU A 36 6.45 9.70 2.99
CA LEU A 36 7.45 9.67 1.92
C LEU A 36 7.18 10.72 0.85
N ARG A 37 5.92 10.98 0.49
CA ARG A 37 5.53 12.06 -0.42
C ARG A 37 5.91 13.42 0.13
N LEU A 38 5.68 13.67 1.42
CA LEU A 38 6.11 14.90 2.10
C LEU A 38 7.64 15.04 2.07
N SER A 39 8.36 13.97 2.40
CA SER A 39 9.83 13.93 2.36
C SER A 39 10.41 14.20 0.95
N LEU A 40 9.74 13.70 -0.10
CA LEU A 40 10.12 13.95 -1.48
C LEU A 40 9.82 15.39 -1.95
N LEU A 41 8.67 15.94 -1.56
CA LEU A 41 8.31 17.31 -1.90
C LEU A 41 9.22 18.34 -1.21
N ASP A 42 9.72 18.02 -0.02
CA ASP A 42 10.71 18.82 0.69
C ASP A 42 12.14 18.63 0.16
N GLY A 43 12.35 17.72 -0.81
CA GLY A 43 13.68 17.40 -1.35
C GLY A 43 14.62 16.70 -0.35
N ALA A 44 14.07 16.17 0.75
CA ALA A 44 14.82 15.61 1.87
C ALA A 44 14.84 14.08 1.91
N ALA A 45 14.10 13.40 1.01
CA ALA A 45 14.08 11.95 0.95
C ALA A 45 15.49 11.40 0.69
N SER A 46 15.92 10.41 1.45
CA SER A 46 17.17 9.67 1.23
C SER A 46 17.03 8.63 0.11
N ASP A 47 18.15 8.17 -0.45
CA ASP A 47 18.15 7.13 -1.49
C ASP A 47 17.56 5.81 -0.97
N ALA A 48 17.77 5.49 0.30
CA ALA A 48 17.21 4.31 0.94
C ALA A 48 15.68 4.36 1.04
N GLU A 49 15.13 5.55 1.33
CA GLU A 49 13.68 5.79 1.35
C GLU A 49 13.07 5.66 -0.06
N LEU A 50 13.78 6.13 -1.08
CA LEU A 50 13.37 6.01 -2.48
C LEU A 50 13.40 4.56 -3.00
N ASP A 51 14.46 3.81 -2.69
CA ASP A 51 14.56 2.39 -3.05
C ASP A 51 13.47 1.56 -2.35
N ALA A 52 13.23 1.82 -1.06
CA ALA A 52 12.16 1.17 -0.31
C ALA A 52 10.78 1.48 -0.91
N LEU A 53 10.58 2.70 -1.41
CA LEU A 53 9.35 3.11 -2.07
C LEU A 53 9.12 2.34 -3.36
N ALA A 54 10.11 2.32 -4.26
CA ALA A 54 10.04 1.60 -5.53
C ALA A 54 9.79 0.09 -5.32
N GLY A 55 10.42 -0.49 -4.29
CA GLY A 55 10.20 -1.89 -3.92
C GLY A 55 8.78 -2.14 -3.40
N ALA A 56 8.27 -1.28 -2.51
CA ALA A 56 6.93 -1.41 -1.94
C ALA A 56 5.82 -1.21 -2.99
N THR A 57 5.95 -0.22 -3.87
CA THR A 57 5.01 0.01 -4.97
C THR A 57 5.01 -1.16 -5.95
N ALA A 58 6.18 -1.66 -6.34
CA ALA A 58 6.28 -2.81 -7.24
C ALA A 58 5.64 -4.07 -6.62
N ALA A 59 5.87 -4.31 -5.33
CA ALA A 59 5.26 -5.44 -4.63
C ALA A 59 3.73 -5.32 -4.56
N MET A 60 3.19 -4.12 -4.35
CA MET A 60 1.74 -3.90 -4.34
C MET A 60 1.11 -3.96 -5.73
N LEU A 61 1.81 -3.49 -6.76
CA LEU A 61 1.37 -3.62 -8.16
C LEU A 61 1.29 -5.07 -8.62
N ALA A 62 2.00 -6.00 -7.96
CA ALA A 62 1.91 -7.44 -8.21
C ALA A 62 0.67 -8.10 -7.58
N CYS A 63 -0.07 -7.39 -6.71
CA CYS A 63 -1.32 -7.86 -6.13
C CYS A 63 -2.52 -7.53 -7.03
N ASP A 64 -3.62 -8.25 -6.84
CA ASP A 64 -4.92 -7.86 -7.39
C ASP A 64 -5.45 -6.68 -6.55
N ILE A 65 -5.38 -5.47 -7.12
CA ILE A 65 -5.73 -4.20 -6.48
C ILE A 65 -6.66 -3.41 -7.38
N ASP A 66 -7.51 -2.60 -6.74
CA ASP A 66 -8.47 -1.75 -7.44
C ASP A 66 -7.76 -0.85 -8.51
N PRO A 67 -8.34 -0.69 -9.71
CA PRO A 67 -7.71 0.07 -10.80
C PRO A 67 -7.34 1.52 -10.44
N SER A 68 -8.13 2.17 -9.57
CA SER A 68 -7.83 3.54 -9.14
C SER A 68 -6.61 3.60 -8.23
N LEU A 69 -6.42 2.60 -7.37
CA LEU A 69 -5.24 2.46 -6.53
C LEU A 69 -4.01 2.09 -7.37
N GLN A 70 -4.18 1.21 -8.35
CA GLN A 70 -3.11 0.84 -9.28
C GLN A 70 -2.54 2.05 -10.02
N ALA A 71 -3.39 2.95 -10.52
CA ALA A 71 -2.96 4.17 -11.19
C ALA A 71 -2.10 5.08 -10.30
N VAL A 72 -2.46 5.22 -9.02
CA VAL A 72 -1.69 6.01 -8.04
C VAL A 72 -0.32 5.38 -7.76
N LEU A 73 -0.26 4.05 -7.63
CA LEU A 73 0.99 3.34 -7.38
C LEU A 73 1.96 3.43 -8.55
N VAL A 74 1.46 3.42 -9.79
CA VAL A 74 2.28 3.61 -10.99
C VAL A 74 2.89 5.02 -11.04
N ASP A 75 2.11 6.07 -10.77
CA ASP A 75 2.64 7.45 -10.73
C ASP A 75 3.71 7.60 -9.64
N LEU A 76 3.50 6.96 -8.49
CA LEU A 76 4.42 7.03 -7.37
C LEU A 76 5.74 6.26 -7.63
N ASP A 77 5.65 5.06 -8.20
CA ASP A 77 6.81 4.29 -8.65
C ASP A 77 7.65 5.06 -9.68
N LEU A 78 6.99 5.70 -10.67
CA LEU A 78 7.65 6.52 -11.67
C LEU A 78 8.40 7.70 -11.03
N ARG A 79 7.77 8.42 -10.11
CA ARG A 79 8.41 9.55 -9.41
C ARG A 79 9.61 9.09 -8.58
N ALA A 80 9.49 7.97 -7.87
CA ALA A 80 10.59 7.43 -7.08
C ALA A 80 11.81 7.11 -7.97
N ARG A 81 11.58 6.42 -9.10
CA ARG A 81 12.62 6.09 -10.07
C ARG A 81 13.25 7.33 -10.71
N VAL A 82 12.44 8.33 -11.06
CA VAL A 82 12.96 9.59 -11.61
C VAL A 82 13.84 10.29 -10.58
N GLU A 83 13.45 10.31 -9.31
CA GLU A 83 14.22 10.96 -8.27
C GLU A 83 15.52 10.21 -7.95
N LEU A 84 15.53 8.87 -7.98
CA LEU A 84 16.75 8.07 -7.95
C LEU A 84 17.65 8.38 -9.15
N ALA A 85 17.08 8.44 -10.35
CA ALA A 85 17.82 8.72 -11.58
C ALA A 85 18.49 10.10 -11.54
N LYS A 86 17.83 11.12 -10.98
CA LYS A 86 18.43 12.45 -10.76
C LYS A 86 19.66 12.42 -9.86
N ARG A 87 19.78 11.40 -9.00
CA ARG A 87 20.89 11.21 -8.06
C ARG A 87 21.95 10.24 -8.59
N GLY A 88 21.80 9.77 -9.82
CA GLY A 88 22.73 8.82 -10.45
C GLY A 88 22.51 7.36 -10.03
N ARG A 89 21.29 7.04 -9.59
CA ARG A 89 20.90 5.73 -9.05
C ARG A 89 19.76 5.08 -9.82
#